data_AF-A0A964HA44-F1
#
_entry.id   AF-A0A964HA44-F1
#
_cell.length_a   1.000
_cell.length_b   1.000
_cell.length_c   1.000
_cell.angle_alpha   90.00
_cell.angle_beta   90.00
_cell.angle_gamma   90.00
#
_symmetry.space_group_name_H-M   'P 1'
#
loop_
_entity.id
_entity.type
_entity.pdbx_description
1 polymer ?
#
loop_
_entity_poly.entity_id
_entity_poly.type
_entity_poly.pdbx_seq_one_letter_code
_entity_poly.pdbx_strand_id
1 'polypeptide(L)'
;MNSYVTWDKSDVTNLNQIGMETLYTEIDAAGIVLREIGFDKKGHVVHKYPSSSHKYGQYGLFDNQIVQVSNGRGLVTKSDFEREWDGA
;
A
#
# COMPACT_ATOMS: atom_id res chain seq x y z
N MET A 1 11.15 -13.84 2.36
CA MET A 1 9.85 -14.03 1.69
C MET A 1 9.07 -12.75 1.90
N ASN A 2 8.46 -12.21 0.86
CA ASN A 2 7.72 -10.95 1.00
C ASN A 2 6.31 -11.23 1.51
N SER A 3 5.77 -10.28 2.28
CA SER A 3 4.39 -10.26 2.74
C SER A 3 3.64 -9.16 2.00
N TYR A 4 2.36 -9.39 1.73
CA TYR A 4 1.52 -8.41 1.06
C TYR A 4 0.35 -8.10 1.97
N VAL A 5 0.22 -6.85 2.38
CA VAL A 5 -0.65 -6.45 3.49
C VAL A 5 -1.61 -5.36 3.05
N THR A 6 -2.84 -5.45 3.54
CA THR A 6 -3.87 -4.42 3.34
C THR A 6 -4.07 -3.57 4.59
N TRP A 7 -4.19 -2.27 4.37
CA TRP A 7 -4.45 -1.24 5.37
C TRP A 7 -5.70 -0.44 5.01
N ASP A 8 -6.45 0.00 6.02
CA ASP A 8 -7.53 0.97 5.88
C ASP A 8 -7.43 2.11 6.90
N LYS A 9 -8.44 2.97 6.95
CA LYS A 9 -8.52 4.13 7.87
C LYS A 9 -8.40 3.78 9.36
N SER A 10 -8.63 2.53 9.76
CA SER A 10 -8.46 2.08 11.14
C SER A 10 -7.01 1.71 11.46
N ASP A 11 -6.21 1.43 10.44
CA ASP A 11 -4.80 1.09 10.58
C ASP A 11 -3.89 2.30 10.30
N VAL A 12 -4.26 3.14 9.32
CA VAL A 12 -3.52 4.35 8.92
C VAL A 12 -4.38 5.58 9.15
N THR A 13 -3.95 6.42 10.09
CA THR A 13 -4.65 7.67 10.43
C THR A 13 -4.66 8.61 9.22
N ASN A 14 -5.81 9.25 8.95
CA ASN A 14 -6.03 10.23 7.88
C ASN A 14 -5.89 9.71 6.43
N LEU A 15 -5.86 8.40 6.19
CA LEU A 15 -5.76 7.82 4.84
C LEU A 15 -6.86 8.35 3.89
N ASN A 16 -8.08 8.50 4.40
CA ASN A 16 -9.23 9.05 3.69
C ASN A 16 -9.14 10.56 3.41
N GLN A 17 -8.43 11.34 4.25
CA GLN A 17 -8.23 12.77 4.00
C GLN A 17 -7.33 13.02 2.79
N ILE A 18 -6.48 12.05 2.45
CA ILE A 18 -5.59 12.09 1.30
C ILE A 18 -6.16 11.36 0.08
N GLY A 19 -7.46 11.05 0.09
CA GLY A 19 -8.19 10.47 -1.04
C GLY A 19 -8.05 8.95 -1.18
N MET A 20 -7.47 8.27 -0.21
CA MET A 20 -7.30 6.80 -0.21
C MET A 20 -8.22 6.15 0.82
N GLU A 21 -8.93 5.08 0.44
CA GLU A 21 -9.73 4.26 1.35
C GLU A 21 -8.94 3.01 1.79
N THR A 22 -8.20 2.42 0.85
CA THR A 22 -7.46 1.18 1.05
C THR A 22 -6.03 1.35 0.55
N LEU A 23 -5.07 0.73 1.21
CA LEU A 23 -3.66 0.71 0.81
C LEU A 23 -3.15 -0.73 0.85
N TYR A 24 -2.48 -1.16 -0.22
CA TYR A 24 -1.74 -2.41 -0.27
C TYR A 24 -0.25 -2.13 -0.19
N THR A 25 0.47 -2.94 0.57
CA THR A 25 1.92 -2.86 0.66
C THR A 25 2.58 -4.21 0.43
N GLU A 26 3.64 -4.24 -0.36
CA GLU A 26 4.62 -5.33 -0.33
C GLU A 26 5.69 -5.02 0.71
N ILE A 27 5.95 -5.96 1.60
CA ILE A 27 6.85 -5.81 2.74
C ILE A 27 7.89 -6.93 2.70
N ASP A 28 9.16 -6.61 2.90
CA ASP A 28 10.23 -7.60 2.98
C ASP A 28 10.26 -8.32 4.36
N ALA A 29 11.21 -9.24 4.52
CA ALA A 29 11.34 -10.00 5.76
C ALA A 29 11.79 -9.17 6.98
N ALA A 30 12.33 -7.97 6.76
CA ALA A 30 12.76 -7.04 7.81
C ALA A 30 11.66 -6.04 8.19
N GLY A 31 10.52 -6.05 7.50
CA GLY A 31 9.43 -5.09 7.71
C GLY A 31 9.56 -3.82 6.88
N ILE A 32 10.45 -3.79 5.89
CA ILE A 32 10.62 -2.65 4.97
C ILE A 32 9.56 -2.73 3.88
N VAL A 33 8.82 -1.63 3.69
CA VAL A 33 7.86 -1.51 2.59
C VAL A 33 8.62 -1.29 1.28
N LEU A 34 8.41 -2.20 0.32
CA LEU A 34 9.04 -2.17 -1.00
C LEU A 34 8.18 -1.48 -2.04
N ARG A 35 6.86 -1.72 -1.98
CA ARG A 35 5.86 -1.17 -2.91
C ARG A 35 4.57 -0.84 -2.18
N GLU A 36 3.87 0.18 -2.66
CA GLU A 36 2.61 0.70 -2.15
C GLU A 36 1.62 0.90 -3.29
N ILE A 37 0.35 0.52 -3.08
CA ILE A 37 -0.76 0.81 -3.99
C ILE A 37 -1.94 1.32 -3.18
N GLY A 38 -2.34 2.56 -3.39
CA GLY A 38 -3.50 3.15 -2.72
C GLY A 38 -4.69 3.26 -3.66
N PHE A 39 -5.87 2.97 -3.12
CA PHE A 39 -7.13 2.93 -3.84
C PHE A 39 -8.11 3.96 -3.28
N ASP A 40 -8.88 4.61 -4.15
CA ASP A 40 -10.00 5.45 -3.72
C ASP A 40 -11.22 4.59 -3.29
N LYS A 41 -12.28 5.25 -2.83
CA LYS A 41 -13.55 4.58 -2.44
C LYS A 41 -14.26 3.81 -3.56
N LYS A 42 -13.87 4.02 -4.82
CA LYS A 42 -14.42 3.33 -5.99
C LYS A 42 -13.53 2.15 -6.42
N GLY A 43 -12.40 1.95 -5.74
CA GLY A 43 -11.41 0.92 -6.08
C GLY A 43 -10.45 1.33 -7.19
N HIS A 44 -10.38 2.60 -7.56
CA HIS A 44 -9.38 3.05 -8.54
C HIS A 44 -8.04 3.30 -7.87
N VAL A 45 -6.95 2.93 -8.54
CA VAL A 45 -5.59 3.25 -8.11
C VAL A 45 -5.37 4.77 -8.19
N VAL A 46 -5.10 5.37 -7.05
CA VAL A 46 -4.79 6.81 -6.91
C VAL A 46 -3.39 7.05 -6.34
N HIS A 47 -2.75 5.99 -5.84
CA HIS A 47 -1.39 6.03 -5.35
C HIS A 47 -0.61 4.80 -5.79
N LYS A 48 0.64 5.00 -6.23
CA LYS A 48 1.66 3.98 -6.39
C LYS A 48 3.01 4.50 -5.95
N TYR A 49 3.76 3.69 -5.22
CA TYR A 49 5.15 4.00 -4.89
C TYR A 49 5.99 2.73 -4.76
N PRO A 50 7.26 2.70 -5.22
CA PRO A 50 7.85 3.66 -6.14
C PRO A 50 7.18 3.58 -7.52
N SER A 51 6.75 4.72 -8.05
CA SER A 51 6.17 4.82 -9.40
C SER A 51 6.30 6.23 -9.95
N SER A 52 6.37 6.35 -11.28
CA SER A 52 6.22 7.62 -12.00
C SER A 52 4.75 7.97 -12.29
N SER A 53 3.85 6.99 -12.24
CA SER A 53 2.40 7.18 -12.36
C SER A 53 1.74 7.17 -10.98
N HIS A 54 0.66 7.95 -10.83
CA HIS A 54 -0.16 7.97 -9.62
C HIS A 54 0.65 8.22 -8.34
N LYS A 55 1.59 9.18 -8.35
CA LYS A 55 2.43 9.46 -7.19
C LYS A 55 1.72 10.43 -6.23
N TYR A 56 1.49 10.00 -4.99
CA TYR A 56 1.08 10.90 -3.91
C TYR A 56 2.31 11.37 -3.15
N GLY A 57 2.57 12.68 -3.11
CA GLY A 57 3.72 13.25 -2.42
C GLY A 57 5.08 12.95 -3.06
N GLN A 58 6.17 13.21 -2.32
CA GLN A 58 7.54 12.99 -2.78
C GLN A 58 8.07 11.57 -2.45
N TYR A 59 7.50 10.94 -1.42
CA TYR A 59 7.91 9.67 -0.82
C TYR A 59 6.70 8.74 -0.67
N GLY A 60 6.94 7.45 -0.44
CA GLY A 60 5.92 6.50 0.01
C GLY A 60 5.41 6.87 1.41
N LEU A 61 4.21 6.41 1.75
CA LEU A 61 3.61 6.62 3.06
C LEU A 61 4.43 5.96 4.19
N PHE A 62 5.18 4.90 3.88
CA PHE A 62 5.98 4.14 4.86
C PHE A 62 7.49 4.24 4.66
N ASP A 63 8.01 5.13 3.80
CA ASP A 63 9.44 5.19 3.42
C ASP A 63 10.42 5.27 4.60
N ASN A 64 10.00 5.85 5.73
CA ASN A 64 10.83 6.04 6.92
C ASN A 64 10.38 5.18 8.12
N GLN A 65 9.63 4.10 7.87
CA GLN A 65 9.05 3.27 8.93
C GLN A 65 9.33 1.78 8.69
N ILE A 66 9.52 1.05 9.79
CA ILE A 66 9.50 -0.41 9.80
C ILE A 66 8.11 -0.85 10.21
N VAL A 67 7.48 -1.68 9.39
CA VAL A 67 6.10 -2.11 9.57
C VAL A 67 6.08 -3.57 10.02
N GLN A 68 5.33 -3.85 11.10
CA GLN A 68 5.07 -5.24 11.48
C GLN A 68 3.91 -5.78 10.66
N VAL A 69 4.15 -6.89 9.95
CA VAL A 69 3.16 -7.56 9.09
C VAL A 69 1.87 -7.93 9.84
N SER A 70 1.98 -8.23 11.14
CA SER A 70 0.85 -8.53 12.02
C SER A 70 -0.13 -7.36 12.23
N ASN A 71 0.26 -6.13 11.86
CA ASN A 71 -0.55 -4.94 12.09
C ASN A 71 -1.61 -4.70 11.02
N GLY A 72 -1.54 -5.37 9.87
CA GLY A 72 -2.54 -5.22 8.82
C GLY A 72 -3.69 -6.21 8.92
N ARG A 73 -4.83 -5.85 8.30
CA ARG A 73 -6.09 -6.59 8.43
C ARG A 73 -6.18 -7.86 7.59
N GLY A 74 -5.27 -8.07 6.64
CA GLY A 74 -5.28 -9.28 5.81
C GLY A 74 -4.09 -9.34 4.87
N LEU A 75 -3.72 -10.56 4.49
CA LEU A 75 -2.74 -10.81 3.45
C LEU A 75 -3.45 -10.73 2.09
N VAL A 76 -3.13 -9.73 1.28
CA VAL A 76 -3.45 -9.79 -0.15
C VAL A 76 -2.60 -10.90 -0.77
N THR A 77 -3.11 -11.64 -1.75
CA THR A 77 -2.23 -12.61 -2.42
C THR A 77 -1.21 -11.86 -3.26
N LYS A 78 -0.01 -12.43 -3.42
CA LYS A 78 0.98 -11.87 -4.37
C LYS A 78 0.34 -11.62 -5.74
N SER A 79 -0.41 -12.58 -6.25
CA SER A 79 -1.04 -12.49 -7.57
C SER A 79 -2.04 -11.34 -7.68
N ASP A 80 -2.83 -11.08 -6.63
CA ASP A 80 -3.73 -9.94 -6.60
C ASP A 80 -2.95 -8.62 -6.57
N PHE A 81 -1.88 -8.55 -5.76
CA PHE A 81 -1.02 -7.36 -5.72
C PHE A 81 -0.42 -7.04 -7.08
N GLU A 82 0.20 -8.04 -7.73
CA GLU A 82 0.86 -7.84 -9.03
C GLU A 82 -0.16 -7.45 -10.12
N ARG A 83 -1.39 -7.99 -10.06
CA ARG A 83 -2.46 -7.58 -11.00
C ARG A 83 -2.76 -6.08 -10.91
N GLU A 84 -2.88 -5.54 -9.70
CA GLU A 84 -3.11 -4.10 -9.52
C GLU A 84 -1.83 -3.27 -9.81
N TRP A 85 -0.66 -3.84 -9.55
CA TRP A 85 0.63 -3.21 -9.82
C TRP A 85 0.92 -3.06 -11.32
N ASP A 86 0.59 -4.06 -12.14
CA ASP A 86 0.84 -4.04 -13.58
C ASP A 86 -0.37 -3.52 -14.39
N GLY A 87 -1.58 -3.65 -13.85
CA GLY A 87 -2.83 -3.35 -14.56
C GLY A 87 -3.29 -1.89 -14.54
N ALA A 88 -2.63 -1.03 -13.75
CA ALA A 88 -3.01 0.38 -13.56
C ALA A 88 -1.92 1.37 -13.99
#